data_AF-A0A950K795-F1
#
_entry.id   AF-A0A950K795-F1
#
_cell.length_a   1.000
_cell.length_b   1.000
_cell.length_c   1.000
_cell.angle_alpha   90.00
_cell.angle_beta   90.00
_cell.angle_gamma   90.00
#
_symmetry.space_group_name_H-M   'P 1'
#
loop_
_entity.id
_entity.type
_entity.pdbx_description
1 polymer ?
#
loop_
_entity_poly.entity_id
_entity_poly.type
_entity_poly.pdbx_seq_one_letter_code
_entity_poly.pdbx_strand_id
1 'polypeptide(L)' 'LTRNARPLQRKKLLQVGTGRDRRSSAVAITAQGHAALRRAYPLWRKTQRRLTARLGKRRWEGLIGDLSELLQAARP' A
#
# COMPACT_ATOMS: atom_id res chain seq x y z
N LEU A 1 2.58 4.68 -10.61
CA LEU A 1 2.14 5.13 -9.26
C LEU A 1 1.14 6.29 -9.24
N THR A 2 1.03 7.04 -10.35
CA THR A 2 0.19 8.26 -10.46
C THR A 2 -1.30 8.03 -10.16
N ARG A 3 -1.86 6.87 -10.53
CA ARG A 3 -3.31 6.60 -10.35
C ARG A 3 -3.73 6.52 -8.87
N ASN A 4 -2.92 5.90 -8.02
CA ASN A 4 -3.22 5.80 -6.58
C ASN A 4 -2.68 7.02 -5.80
N ALA A 5 -1.63 7.67 -6.30
CA ALA A 5 -1.04 8.84 -5.65
C ALA A 5 -1.92 10.10 -5.79
N ARG A 6 -2.55 10.34 -6.95
CA ARG A 6 -3.39 11.53 -7.21
C ARG A 6 -4.52 11.73 -6.18
N PRO A 7 -5.34 10.71 -5.86
CA PRO A 7 -6.35 10.85 -4.82
C PRO A 7 -5.78 11.18 -3.43
N LEU A 8 -4.64 10.57 -3.07
CA LEU A 8 -3.98 10.81 -1.78
C LEU A 8 -3.36 12.20 -1.69
N GLN A 9 -2.82 12.71 -2.80
CA GLN A 9 -2.35 14.08 -2.92
C GLN A 9 -3.50 15.09 -2.81
N ARG A 10 -4.63 14.87 -3.49
CA ARG A 10 -5.84 15.71 -3.36
C ARG A 10 -6.34 15.79 -1.93
N LYS A 11 -6.19 14.71 -1.15
CA LYS A 11 -6.53 14.65 0.28
C LYS A 11 -5.42 15.19 1.20
N LYS A 12 -4.36 15.78 0.65
CA LYS A 12 -3.18 16.29 1.38
C LYS A 12 -2.45 15.24 2.21
N LEU A 13 -2.62 13.95 1.89
CA LEU A 13 -1.94 12.84 2.58
C LEU A 13 -0.54 12.57 2.00
N LEU A 14 -0.34 12.93 0.74
CA LEU A 14 0.95 12.87 0.05
C LEU A 14 1.28 14.24 -0.54
N GLN A 15 2.56 14.57 -0.58
CA GLN A 15 3.12 15.65 -1.37
C GLN A 15 3.88 15.02 -2.54
N VAL A 16 3.58 15.48 -3.75
CA VAL A 16 4.24 15.02 -4.98
C VAL A 16 5.05 16.19 -5.52
N GLY A 17 6.36 16.02 -5.63
CA GLY A 17 7.29 16.98 -6.19
C GLY A 17 8.05 16.41 -7.39
N THR A 18 8.94 17.22 -7.97
CA THR A 18 9.88 16.79 -9.00
C THR A 18 10.93 15.85 -8.40
N GLY A 19 11.11 14.69 -9.02
CA GLY A 19 12.19 13.78 -8.67
C GLY A 19 13.51 14.20 -9.32
N ARG A 20 14.56 13.38 -9.14
CA ARG A 20 15.92 13.64 -9.64
C ARG A 20 16.01 13.79 -11.17
N ASP A 21 15.11 13.14 -11.91
CA ASP A 21 14.93 13.30 -13.36
C ASP A 21 13.52 13.83 -13.66
N ARG A 22 13.34 14.56 -14.77
CA ARG A 22 12.08 15.16 -15.24
C ARG A 22 10.95 14.13 -15.44
N ARG A 23 11.29 12.85 -15.59
CA ARG A 23 10.33 11.73 -15.69
C ARG A 23 9.98 11.08 -14.35
N SER A 24 10.66 11.47 -13.28
CA SER A 24 10.46 10.94 -11.93
C SER A 24 9.69 11.93 -11.06
N SER A 25 8.75 11.43 -10.26
CA SER A 25 8.09 12.22 -9.23
C SER A 25 8.59 11.78 -7.86
N ALA A 26 9.07 12.72 -7.05
CA ALA A 26 9.34 12.48 -5.64
C ALA A 26 8.00 12.48 -4.88
N VAL A 27 7.79 11.49 -4.02
CA VAL A 27 6.56 11.39 -3.21
C VAL A 27 6.96 11.35 -1.74
N ALA A 28 6.44 12.29 -0.97
CA ALA A 28 6.62 12.36 0.48
C ALA A 28 5.26 12.21 1.18
N ILE A 29 5.25 11.55 2.33
CA ILE A 29 4.08 11.47 3.20
C ILE A 29 4.03 12.77 4.02
N THR A 30 2.88 13.43 4.05
CA THR A 30 2.71 14.65 4.84
C THR A 30 2.50 14.31 6.32
N ALA A 31 2.57 15.30 7.22
CA ALA A 31 2.18 15.10 8.62
C ALA A 31 0.74 14.55 8.76
N GLN A 32 -0.20 15.04 7.92
CA GLN A 32 -1.57 14.54 7.87
C GLN A 32 -1.63 13.09 7.35
N GLY A 33 -0.80 12.76 6.36
CA GLY A 33 -0.61 11.39 5.87
C GLY A 33 -0.14 10.44 6.97
N HIS A 34 0.87 10.84 7.75
CA HIS A 34 1.33 10.06 8.90
C HIS A 34 0.23 9.90 9.96
N ALA A 35 -0.54 10.94 10.24
CA ALA A 35 -1.68 10.84 11.17
C ALA A 35 -2.79 9.92 10.64
N ALA A 36 -3.06 9.91 9.34
CA ALA A 36 -3.99 8.97 8.72
C ALA A 36 -3.47 7.52 8.81
N LEU A 37 -2.19 7.29 8.56
CA LEU A 37 -1.56 5.98 8.71
C LEU A 37 -1.63 5.47 10.15
N ARG A 38 -1.32 6.30 11.15
CA ARG A 38 -1.42 5.92 12.56
C ARG A 38 -2.83 5.45 12.94
N ARG A 39 -3.87 6.04 12.36
CA ARG A 39 -5.27 5.65 12.58
C ARG A 39 -5.66 4.38 11.80
N ALA A 40 -5.25 4.27 10.55
CA ALA A 40 -5.64 3.17 9.67
C ALA A 40 -4.88 1.86 9.95
N TYR A 41 -3.60 1.95 10.30
CA TYR A 41 -2.73 0.80 10.50
C TYR A 41 -3.23 -0.23 11.55
N PRO A 42 -3.69 0.17 12.76
CA PRO A 42 -4.22 -0.81 13.72
C PRO A 42 -5.48 -1.51 13.21
N LEU A 43 -6.35 -0.80 12.48
CA LEU A 43 -7.57 -1.38 11.89
C LEU A 43 -7.22 -2.40 10.81
N TRP A 44 -6.29 -2.05 9.92
CA TRP A 44 -5.80 -2.95 8.88
C TRP A 44 -5.17 -4.20 9.48
N ARG A 45 -4.32 -4.04 10.50
CA ARG A 45 -3.67 -5.16 11.19
C ARG A 45 -4.68 -6.06 11.90
N LYS A 46 -5.74 -5.51 12.50
CA LYS A 46 -6.83 -6.29 13.09
C LYS A 46 -7.54 -7.14 12.04
N THR A 47 -7.79 -6.59 10.86
CA THR A 47 -8.41 -7.32 9.75
C THR A 47 -7.51 -8.43 9.23
N GLN A 48 -6.22 -8.16 9.02
CA GLN A 48 -5.23 -9.17 8.62
C GLN A 48 -5.19 -10.33 9.61
N ARG A 49 -5.07 -10.05 10.92
CA ARG A 49 -5.08 -11.10 11.96
C ARG A 49 -6.37 -11.93 11.93
N ARG A 50 -7.53 -11.30 11.72
CA ARG A 50 -8.80 -12.01 11.62
C ARG A 50 -8.85 -12.95 10.42
N LEU A 51 -8.33 -12.52 9.27
CA LEU A 51 -8.26 -13.34 8.07
C LEU A 51 -7.30 -14.53 8.27
N THR A 52 -6.10 -14.29 8.78
CA THR A 52 -5.13 -15.35 9.08
C THR A 52 -5.67 -16.35 10.11
N ALA A 53 -6.38 -15.89 11.15
CA ALA A 53 -7.00 -16.77 12.14
C ALA A 53 -8.11 -17.64 11.56
N ARG A 54 -8.93 -17.11 10.64
CA ARG A 54 -10.03 -17.85 10.00
C ARG A 54 -9.55 -18.84 8.94
N LEU A 55 -8.51 -18.48 8.19
CA LEU A 55 -7.99 -19.32 7.10
C LEU A 55 -6.93 -20.32 7.57
N GLY A 56 -6.32 -20.05 8.73
CA GLY A 56 -5.12 -20.76 9.20
C GLY A 56 -3.86 -20.27 8.51
N LYS A 57 -2.74 -20.29 9.24
CA LYS A 57 -1.45 -19.74 8.80
C LYS A 57 -0.99 -20.32 7.46
N ARG A 58 -1.01 -21.65 7.30
CA ARG A 58 -0.54 -22.34 6.08
C ARG A 58 -1.31 -21.94 4.82
N ARG A 59 -2.65 -21.93 4.90
CA ARG A 59 -3.50 -21.57 3.74
C ARG A 59 -3.37 -20.08 3.40
N TRP A 60 -3.25 -19.23 4.42
CA TRP A 60 -3.02 -17.81 4.24
C TRP A 60 -1.68 -17.53 3.54
N GLU A 61 -0.60 -18.14 4.00
CA GLU A 61 0.74 -17.98 3.40
C GLU A 61 0.78 -18.49 1.96
N GLY A 62 0.17 -19.65 1.68
CA GLY A 62 0.03 -20.17 0.32
C GLY A 62 -0.70 -19.20 -0.62
N LEU A 63 -1.88 -18.71 -0.21
CA LEU A 63 -2.66 -17.77 -1.02
C LEU A 63 -1.89 -16.49 -1.37
N ILE A 64 -1.16 -15.93 -0.40
CA ILE A 64 -0.35 -14.71 -0.62
C ILE A 64 0.85 -15.03 -1.52
N GLY A 65 1.44 -16.21 -1.40
CA GLY A 65 2.47 -16.72 -2.30
C GLY A 65 1.97 -16.79 -3.74
N ASP A 66 0.88 -17.52 -3.97
CA ASP A 66 0.27 -17.71 -5.29
C ASP A 66 -0.09 -16.36 -5.95
N LEU A 67 -0.68 -15.43 -5.17
CA LEU A 67 -1.00 -14.09 -5.67
C LEU A 67 0.26 -13.32 -6.07
N SER A 68 1.35 -13.47 -5.32
CA SER A 68 2.62 -12.81 -5.61
C SER A 68 3.26 -13.37 -6.88
N GLU A 69 3.18 -14.69 -7.09
CA GLU A 69 3.66 -15.35 -8.31
C GLU A 69 2.85 -14.91 -9.54
N LEU A 70 1.52 -14.87 -9.43
CA LEU A 70 0.64 -14.36 -10.50
C LEU A 70 0.97 -12.91 -10.87
N LEU A 71 1.22 -12.05 -9.89
CA LEU A 71 1.59 -10.65 -10.13
C LEU A 71 2.97 -10.51 -10.81
N GLN A 72 3.89 -11.44 -10.57
CA GLN A 72 5.18 -11.46 -11.24
C GLN A 72 5.03 -11.93 -12.69
N ALA A 73 4.26 -13.00 -12.92
CA ALA A 73 4.00 -13.52 -14.25
C ALA A 73 3.22 -12.55 -15.15
N ALA A 74 2.33 -11.74 -14.57
CA ALA A 74 1.54 -10.74 -15.30
C ALA A 74 2.27 -9.41 -15.57
N ARG A 75 3.51 -9.26 -15.09
CA ARG A 75 4.30 -8.04 -15.28
C ARG A 75 5.03 -8.11 -16.62
N PRO A 76 4.84 -7.13 -17.53
CA PRO A 76 5.53 -7.10 -18.83
C PRO A 76 7.03 -6.82 -18.68
#